data_AF-L0DAA7-F1
#
_entry.id   AF-L0DAA7-F1
#
_cell.length_a   1.000
_cell.length_b   1.000
_cell.length_c   1.000
_cell.angle_alpha   90.00
_cell.angle_beta   90.00
_cell.angle_gamma   90.00
#
_symmetry.space_group_name_H-M   'P 1'
#
loop_
_entity.id
_entity.type
_entity.pdbx_description
1 polymer ?
#
loop_
_entity_poly.entity_id
_entity_poly.type
_entity_poly.pdbx_seq_one_letter_code
_entity_poly.pdbx_strand_id
1 'polypeptide(L)'
;MATDEKYRAAASAADRVRRAIEAGGERIWTVQDFQGLPFPAVTQTLSRLTRRGEIQRIGKGLYYKPRQTPFGTSRPNPRLLRSIAARDHSVFPAGLTAANLLGFSTQVPAREELATIQGSLPRAKVGRTALIHTRRPEAWRRLTDRDAALLDLIRRRAETSELSPRETVQRLLELLKEDGRFERLMEVANSEPPRVRAMLGALGEELGMGKATLESLRSSLNPLSRFDFGPLSVLKAARVWHAKGRRSG
;
A
#
# COMPACT_ATOMS: atom_id res chain seq x y z
N MET A 1 -47.03 31.80 -22.17
CA MET A 1 -45.63 32.17 -21.89
C MET A 1 -45.26 32.01 -20.41
N ALA A 2 -45.76 30.97 -19.72
CA ALA A 2 -45.44 30.69 -18.31
C ALA A 2 -45.23 29.19 -18.03
N THR A 3 -44.99 28.39 -19.07
CA THR A 3 -44.85 26.93 -18.98
C THR A 3 -43.46 26.42 -19.38
N ASP A 4 -42.63 27.30 -19.96
CA ASP A 4 -41.26 26.97 -20.42
C ASP A 4 -40.19 27.14 -19.33
N GLU A 5 -40.50 27.84 -18.25
CA GLU A 5 -39.54 28.15 -17.18
C GLU A 5 -39.42 27.02 -16.14
N LYS A 6 -40.39 26.10 -16.09
CA LYS A 6 -40.37 24.93 -15.18
C LYS A 6 -39.57 23.72 -15.70
N TYR A 7 -39.12 23.74 -16.96
CA TYR A 7 -38.30 22.67 -17.54
C TYR A 7 -36.79 22.89 -17.42
N ARG A 8 -36.34 24.02 -16.86
CA ARG A 8 -34.94 24.23 -16.52
C ARG A 8 -34.61 23.68 -15.13
N ALA A 9 -33.82 22.59 -15.18
CA ALA A 9 -32.76 22.25 -14.23
C ALA A 9 -33.10 21.41 -12.97
N ALA A 10 -33.60 20.20 -13.19
CA ALA A 10 -33.02 19.05 -12.50
C ALA A 10 -32.26 18.22 -13.54
N ALA A 11 -30.94 18.28 -13.51
CA ALA A 11 -30.09 17.43 -14.35
C ALA A 11 -30.52 15.97 -14.19
N SER A 12 -30.83 15.27 -15.29
CA SER A 12 -31.16 13.85 -15.21
C SER A 12 -29.99 13.09 -14.55
N ALA A 13 -30.27 11.97 -13.89
CA ALA A 13 -29.19 11.16 -13.29
C ALA A 13 -28.09 10.83 -14.31
N ALA A 14 -28.46 10.62 -15.59
CA ALA A 14 -27.51 10.41 -16.67
C ALA A 14 -26.64 11.64 -16.96
N ASP A 15 -27.21 12.85 -16.96
CA ASP A 15 -26.45 14.09 -17.19
C ASP A 15 -25.53 14.42 -16.02
N ARG A 16 -25.93 14.07 -14.79
CA ARG A 16 -25.06 14.21 -13.61
C ARG A 16 -23.86 13.26 -13.69
N VAL A 17 -24.09 12.00 -14.07
CA VAL A 17 -23.02 11.01 -14.27
C VAL A 17 -22.06 11.47 -15.38
N ARG A 18 -22.58 11.90 -16.53
CA ARG A 18 -21.76 12.36 -17.66
C ARG A 18 -20.89 13.56 -17.27
N ARG A 19 -21.50 14.59 -16.68
CA ARG A 19 -20.77 15.80 -16.24
C ARG A 19 -19.69 15.48 -15.22
N ALA A 20 -19.97 14.61 -14.27
CA ALA A 20 -18.97 14.19 -13.28
C ALA A 20 -17.79 13.47 -13.94
N ILE A 21 -18.05 12.57 -14.90
CA ILE A 21 -17.00 11.85 -15.64
C ILE A 21 -16.14 12.79 -16.48
N GLU A 22 -16.76 13.75 -17.16
CA GLU A 22 -16.06 14.76 -17.96
C GLU A 22 -15.19 15.67 -17.08
N ALA A 23 -15.74 16.17 -15.98
CA ALA A 23 -15.02 17.05 -15.06
C ALA A 23 -13.90 16.35 -14.28
N GLY A 24 -14.04 15.05 -13.99
CA GLY A 24 -13.08 14.32 -13.16
C GLY A 24 -11.83 13.80 -13.87
N GLY A 25 -11.70 14.04 -15.18
CA GLY A 25 -10.49 13.72 -15.94
C GLY A 25 -10.07 12.25 -15.92
N GLU A 26 -8.76 12.00 -15.97
CA GLU A 26 -8.18 10.65 -15.98
C GLU A 26 -8.26 9.98 -14.61
N ARG A 27 -9.23 9.08 -14.43
CA ARG A 27 -9.39 8.33 -13.17
C ARG A 27 -10.24 7.07 -13.33
N ILE A 28 -10.27 6.27 -12.27
CA ILE A 28 -11.19 5.14 -12.13
C ILE A 28 -12.46 5.63 -11.41
N TRP A 29 -13.59 5.22 -11.96
CA TRP A 29 -14.95 5.44 -11.50
C TRP A 29 -15.57 4.11 -11.10
N THR A 30 -16.35 4.18 -10.04
CA THR A 30 -17.14 3.10 -9.46
C THR A 30 -18.57 3.58 -9.31
N VAL A 31 -19.50 2.65 -9.09
CA VAL A 31 -20.89 3.04 -8.81
C VAL A 31 -21.00 3.82 -7.49
N GLN A 32 -20.08 3.58 -6.54
CA GLN A 32 -20.02 4.31 -5.27
C GLN A 32 -19.66 5.80 -5.45
N ASP A 33 -19.02 6.20 -6.56
CA ASP A 33 -18.74 7.63 -6.82
C ASP A 33 -20.01 8.43 -7.17
N PHE A 34 -21.15 7.77 -7.36
CA PHE A 34 -22.44 8.37 -7.72
C PHE A 34 -23.52 8.13 -6.66
N GLN A 35 -23.14 8.09 -5.39
CA GLN A 35 -24.09 7.97 -4.27
C GLN A 35 -25.18 9.06 -4.35
N GLY A 36 -26.41 8.67 -4.03
CA GLY A 36 -27.58 9.54 -4.14
C GLY A 36 -28.24 9.59 -5.54
N LEU A 37 -27.72 8.86 -6.53
CA LEU A 37 -28.39 8.63 -7.82
C LEU A 37 -29.01 7.23 -7.91
N PRO A 38 -30.10 7.03 -8.68
CA PRO A 38 -30.68 5.71 -8.89
C PRO A 38 -29.69 4.74 -9.54
N PHE A 39 -29.43 3.61 -8.87
CA PHE A 39 -28.47 2.60 -9.34
C PHE A 39 -28.71 2.12 -10.79
N PRO A 40 -29.96 1.84 -11.24
CA PRO A 40 -30.21 1.47 -12.64
C PRO A 40 -29.82 2.57 -13.63
N ALA A 41 -30.07 3.85 -13.29
CA ALA A 41 -29.73 4.97 -14.15
C ALA A 41 -28.21 5.17 -14.27
N VAL A 42 -27.49 5.04 -13.16
CA VAL A 42 -26.01 5.10 -13.14
C VAL A 42 -25.40 3.98 -13.97
N THR A 43 -25.82 2.73 -13.74
CA THR A 43 -25.27 1.57 -14.45
C THR A 43 -25.59 1.59 -15.94
N GLN A 44 -26.81 1.99 -16.33
CA GLN A 44 -27.18 2.17 -17.73
C GLN A 44 -26.37 3.27 -18.41
N THR A 45 -26.13 4.39 -17.73
CA THR A 45 -25.33 5.50 -18.26
C THR A 45 -23.87 5.09 -18.46
N LEU A 46 -23.24 4.47 -17.45
CA LEU A 46 -21.87 3.94 -17.55
C LEU A 46 -21.74 2.92 -18.67
N SER A 47 -22.75 2.05 -18.84
CA SER A 47 -22.80 1.08 -19.94
C SER A 47 -22.85 1.77 -21.31
N ARG A 48 -23.69 2.81 -21.47
CA ARG A 48 -23.77 3.60 -22.71
C ARG A 48 -22.45 4.32 -23.02
N LEU A 49 -21.84 4.98 -22.04
CA LEU A 49 -20.53 5.65 -22.20
C LEU A 49 -19.42 4.65 -22.58
N THR A 50 -19.46 3.45 -22.01
CA THR A 50 -18.51 2.38 -22.37
C THR A 50 -18.70 1.94 -23.82
N ARG A 51 -19.94 1.73 -24.28
CA ARG A 51 -20.22 1.34 -25.68
C ARG A 51 -19.78 2.41 -26.68
N ARG A 52 -19.80 3.68 -26.28
CA ARG A 52 -19.33 4.82 -27.09
C ARG A 52 -17.81 5.01 -27.06
N GLY A 53 -17.07 4.21 -26.28
CA GLY A 53 -15.62 4.35 -26.13
C GLY A 53 -15.19 5.55 -25.27
N GLU A 54 -16.13 6.26 -24.63
CA GLU A 54 -15.83 7.44 -23.82
C GLU A 54 -15.14 7.07 -22.49
N ILE A 55 -15.42 5.86 -21.99
CA ILE A 55 -14.79 5.21 -20.82
C ILE A 55 -14.55 3.74 -21.14
N GLN A 56 -13.64 3.10 -20.41
CA GLN A 56 -13.30 1.69 -20.56
C GLN A 56 -13.74 0.90 -19.33
N ARG A 57 -14.44 -0.23 -19.52
CA ARG A 57 -14.76 -1.12 -18.41
C ARG A 57 -13.58 -2.04 -18.12
N ILE A 58 -12.91 -1.81 -16.98
CA ILE A 58 -11.69 -2.54 -16.60
C ILE A 58 -11.96 -3.70 -15.62
N GLY A 59 -13.19 -3.78 -15.08
CA GLY A 59 -13.59 -4.84 -14.17
C GLY A 59 -15.06 -4.73 -13.77
N LYS A 60 -15.53 -5.66 -12.93
CA LYS A 60 -16.90 -5.63 -12.40
C LYS A 60 -17.09 -4.35 -11.57
N GLY A 61 -17.92 -3.43 -12.08
CA GLY A 61 -18.22 -2.16 -11.43
C GLY A 61 -17.10 -1.11 -11.49
N LEU A 62 -16.05 -1.34 -12.28
CA LEU A 62 -14.90 -0.44 -12.44
C LEU A 62 -14.83 0.09 -13.87
N TYR A 63 -14.82 1.41 -14.00
CA TYR A 63 -14.79 2.11 -15.28
C TYR A 63 -13.65 3.13 -15.26
N TYR A 64 -12.78 3.08 -16.25
CA TYR A 64 -11.66 3.99 -16.36
C TYR A 64 -11.97 5.06 -17.41
N LYS A 65 -11.79 6.33 -17.06
CA LYS A 65 -11.80 7.43 -18.02
C LYS A 65 -10.36 7.62 -18.53
N PRO A 66 -10.04 7.18 -19.76
CA PRO A 66 -8.71 7.38 -20.31
C PRO A 66 -8.50 8.84 -20.72
N ARG A 67 -7.24 9.24 -20.78
CA ARG A 67 -6.79 10.45 -21.45
C ARG A 67 -6.23 10.07 -22.81
N GLN A 68 -6.42 10.93 -23.81
CA GLN A 68 -5.75 10.76 -25.10
C GLN A 68 -4.28 11.14 -24.98
N THR A 69 -3.42 10.28 -25.51
CA THR A 69 -1.97 10.51 -25.57
C THR A 69 -1.49 10.30 -27.01
N PRO A 70 -0.30 10.80 -27.39
CA PRO A 70 0.28 10.53 -28.70
C PRO A 70 0.43 9.03 -29.04
N PHE A 71 0.43 8.17 -28.01
CA PHE A 71 0.56 6.71 -28.14
C PHE A 71 -0.79 5.97 -28.03
N GLY A 72 -1.92 6.70 -28.14
CA GLY A 72 -3.28 6.20 -27.98
C GLY A 72 -3.88 6.49 -26.60
N THR A 73 -4.97 5.81 -26.26
CA THR A 73 -5.64 5.99 -24.96
C THR A 73 -4.73 5.52 -23.82
N SER A 74 -4.61 6.32 -22.77
CA SER A 74 -3.86 5.93 -21.57
C SER A 74 -4.42 4.65 -20.94
N ARG A 75 -3.60 4.00 -20.11
CA ARG A 75 -3.97 2.83 -19.31
C ARG A 75 -4.02 3.19 -17.82
N PRO A 76 -4.87 2.54 -17.01
CA PRO A 76 -4.91 2.83 -15.59
C PRO A 76 -3.54 2.62 -14.94
N ASN A 77 -3.02 3.68 -14.31
CA ASN A 77 -1.82 3.59 -13.50
C ASN A 77 -2.07 2.59 -12.35
N PRO A 78 -1.16 1.64 -12.08
CA PRO A 78 -1.30 0.71 -10.96
C PRO A 78 -1.55 1.37 -9.59
N ARG A 79 -1.04 2.59 -9.36
CA ARG A 79 -1.34 3.39 -8.16
C ARG A 79 -2.82 3.80 -8.07
N LEU A 80 -3.47 4.10 -9.21
CA LEU A 80 -4.90 4.39 -9.26
C LEU A 80 -5.72 3.15 -8.89
N LEU A 81 -5.32 1.97 -9.39
CA LEU A 81 -5.95 0.70 -9.02
C LEU A 81 -5.82 0.45 -7.52
N ARG A 82 -4.61 0.59 -6.97
CA ARG A 82 -4.38 0.50 -5.51
C ARG A 82 -5.32 1.40 -4.71
N SER A 83 -5.52 2.65 -5.13
CA SER A 83 -6.42 3.59 -4.44
C SER A 83 -7.87 3.11 -4.40
N ILE A 84 -8.34 2.38 -5.41
CA ILE A 84 -9.67 1.77 -5.44
C ILE A 84 -9.74 0.58 -4.50
N ALA A 85 -8.71 -0.29 -4.50
CA ALA A 85 -8.66 -1.42 -3.58
C ALA A 85 -8.64 -0.96 -2.12
N ALA A 86 -7.92 0.13 -1.82
CA ALA A 86 -7.82 0.72 -0.49
C ALA A 86 -9.15 1.27 0.07
N ARG A 87 -10.18 1.49 -0.77
CA ARG A 87 -11.51 1.92 -0.30
C ARG A 87 -12.27 0.83 0.46
N ASP A 88 -12.09 -0.43 0.04
CA ASP A 88 -12.84 -1.56 0.59
C ASP A 88 -11.95 -2.54 1.38
N HIS A 89 -10.63 -2.42 1.25
CA HIS A 89 -9.65 -3.38 1.77
C HIS A 89 -8.43 -2.69 2.35
N SER A 90 -7.77 -3.34 3.30
CA SER A 90 -6.50 -2.85 3.85
C SER A 90 -5.36 -3.34 2.95
N VAL A 91 -4.80 -2.42 2.19
CA VAL A 91 -3.78 -2.68 1.16
C VAL A 91 -2.57 -1.78 1.40
N PHE A 92 -1.42 -2.37 1.60
CA PHE A 92 -0.18 -1.67 1.95
C PHE A 92 0.88 -1.85 0.85
N PRO A 93 1.80 -0.89 0.65
CA PRO A 93 2.96 -1.09 -0.21
C PRO A 93 3.83 -2.23 0.33
N ALA A 94 4.42 -3.05 -0.55
CA ALA A 94 5.30 -4.15 -0.15
C ALA A 94 6.49 -4.34 -1.11
N GLY A 95 7.52 -5.03 -0.64
CA GLY A 95 8.71 -5.40 -1.42
C GLY A 95 9.30 -4.23 -2.19
N LEU A 96 9.46 -4.36 -3.52
CA LEU A 96 10.10 -3.32 -4.33
C LEU A 96 9.28 -2.02 -4.36
N THR A 97 7.95 -2.11 -4.26
CA THR A 97 7.07 -0.93 -4.16
C THR A 97 7.29 -0.19 -2.83
N ALA A 98 7.46 -0.92 -1.73
CA ALA A 98 7.79 -0.33 -0.43
C ALA A 98 9.20 0.28 -0.41
N ALA A 99 10.20 -0.43 -0.96
CA ALA A 99 11.56 0.07 -1.05
C ALA A 99 11.65 1.35 -1.89
N ASN A 100 10.98 1.40 -3.04
CA ASN A 100 10.93 2.59 -3.88
C ASN A 100 10.21 3.77 -3.20
N LEU A 101 9.08 3.51 -2.53
CA LEU A 101 8.34 4.54 -1.78
C LEU A 101 9.18 5.20 -0.66
N LEU A 102 10.07 4.43 -0.05
CA LEU A 102 10.90 4.86 1.08
C LEU A 102 12.31 5.33 0.67
N GLY A 103 12.65 5.23 -0.61
CA GLY A 103 13.96 5.65 -1.14
C GLY A 103 15.10 4.65 -0.91
N PHE A 104 14.79 3.38 -0.64
CA PHE A 104 15.79 2.30 -0.59
C PHE A 104 16.09 1.71 -1.97
N SER A 105 15.27 1.99 -2.97
CA SER A 105 15.49 1.58 -4.35
C SER A 105 14.98 2.65 -5.31
N THR A 106 15.66 2.80 -6.44
CA THR A 106 15.24 3.67 -7.56
C THR A 106 14.46 2.91 -8.63
N GLN A 107 14.41 1.57 -8.54
CA GLN A 107 13.73 0.74 -9.52
C GLN A 107 12.23 1.04 -9.52
N VAL A 108 11.71 1.38 -10.71
CA VAL A 108 10.28 1.44 -10.95
C VAL A 108 9.80 0.01 -11.23
N PRO A 109 9.04 -0.62 -10.32
CA PRO A 109 8.66 -2.01 -10.49
C PRO A 109 7.69 -2.16 -11.66
N ALA A 110 7.90 -3.17 -12.52
CA ALA A 110 7.02 -3.45 -13.65
C ALA A 110 5.57 -3.85 -13.24
N ARG A 111 5.39 -4.26 -11.99
CA ARG A 111 4.11 -4.59 -11.36
C ARG A 111 4.08 -4.06 -9.93
N GLU A 112 2.90 -3.64 -9.46
CA GLU A 112 2.73 -3.32 -8.05
C GLU A 112 2.97 -4.56 -7.19
N GLU A 113 3.63 -4.33 -6.05
CA GLU A 113 3.79 -5.33 -5.01
C GLU A 113 3.13 -4.81 -3.74
N LEU A 114 2.12 -5.54 -3.27
CA LEU A 114 1.20 -5.10 -2.24
C LEU A 114 1.10 -6.14 -1.14
N ALA A 115 0.85 -5.69 0.08
CA ALA A 115 0.51 -6.54 1.21
C ALA A 115 -0.92 -6.28 1.68
N THR A 116 -1.54 -7.25 2.33
CA THR A 116 -2.90 -7.15 2.83
C THR A 116 -3.14 -8.06 4.03
N ILE A 117 -4.05 -7.64 4.92
CA ILE A 117 -4.56 -8.50 6.01
C ILE A 117 -5.51 -9.59 5.49
N GLN A 118 -6.15 -9.37 4.34
CA GLN A 118 -7.08 -10.33 3.75
C GLN A 118 -6.38 -11.58 3.20
N GLY A 119 -7.13 -12.66 3.03
CA GLY A 119 -6.65 -13.89 2.36
C GLY A 119 -6.48 -13.75 0.85
N SER A 120 -7.14 -12.76 0.22
CA SER A 120 -6.99 -12.41 -1.20
C SER A 120 -7.51 -10.99 -1.46
N LEU A 121 -7.16 -10.41 -2.62
CA LEU A 121 -7.74 -9.15 -3.11
C LEU A 121 -8.33 -9.35 -4.51
N PRO A 122 -9.42 -8.62 -4.87
CA PRO A 122 -9.99 -8.68 -6.20
C PRO A 122 -8.98 -8.18 -7.25
N ARG A 123 -8.57 -9.05 -8.18
CA ARG A 123 -7.60 -8.71 -9.25
C ARG A 123 -8.02 -7.54 -10.12
N ALA A 124 -9.32 -7.32 -10.28
CA ALA A 124 -9.85 -6.17 -10.99
C ALA A 124 -9.53 -4.83 -10.30
N LYS A 125 -9.41 -4.82 -8.97
CA LYS A 125 -9.14 -3.61 -8.17
C LYS A 125 -7.65 -3.37 -7.96
N VAL A 126 -6.82 -4.40 -7.91
CA VAL A 126 -5.37 -4.26 -7.65
C VAL A 126 -4.49 -4.41 -8.89
N GLY A 127 -5.07 -4.79 -10.02
CA GLY A 127 -4.34 -5.12 -11.24
C GLY A 127 -4.05 -6.63 -11.35
N ARG A 128 -4.12 -7.14 -12.58
CA ARG A 128 -3.99 -8.58 -12.87
C ARG A 128 -2.60 -9.13 -12.55
N THR A 129 -1.56 -8.31 -12.73
CA THR A 129 -0.16 -8.70 -12.58
C THR A 129 0.43 -8.36 -11.21
N ALA A 130 -0.34 -7.71 -10.32
CA ALA A 130 0.15 -7.31 -9.01
C ALA A 130 0.60 -8.52 -8.17
N LEU A 131 1.74 -8.40 -7.50
CA LEU A 131 2.19 -9.40 -6.53
C LEU A 131 1.56 -9.09 -5.17
N ILE A 132 0.87 -10.06 -4.57
CA ILE A 132 0.07 -9.82 -3.35
C ILE A 132 0.55 -10.73 -2.23
N HIS A 133 0.98 -10.11 -1.14
CA HIS A 133 1.37 -10.76 0.11
C HIS A 133 0.18 -10.75 1.06
N THR A 134 -0.46 -11.90 1.22
CA THR A 134 -1.70 -12.01 1.98
C THR A 134 -1.44 -12.31 3.45
N ARG A 135 -2.50 -12.21 4.28
CA ARG A 135 -2.49 -12.60 5.69
C ARG A 135 -1.45 -11.85 6.54
N ARG A 136 -1.30 -10.54 6.31
CA ARG A 136 -0.66 -9.66 7.31
C ARG A 136 -1.50 -9.63 8.60
N PRO A 137 -0.89 -9.42 9.78
CA PRO A 137 -1.64 -9.32 11.01
C PRO A 137 -2.70 -8.22 10.97
N GLU A 138 -3.85 -8.44 11.61
CA GLU A 138 -4.96 -7.48 11.67
C GLU A 138 -4.51 -6.11 12.24
N ALA A 139 -3.51 -6.12 13.12
CA ALA A 139 -2.90 -4.93 13.70
C ALA A 139 -2.38 -3.93 12.63
N TRP A 140 -2.01 -4.39 11.43
CA TRP A 140 -1.56 -3.52 10.34
C TRP A 140 -2.62 -2.52 9.89
N ARG A 141 -3.92 -2.77 10.16
CA ARG A 141 -5.01 -1.85 9.82
C ARG A 141 -4.81 -0.44 10.40
N ARG A 142 -4.05 -0.31 11.49
CA ARG A 142 -3.76 0.97 12.15
C ARG A 142 -2.57 1.72 11.55
N LEU A 143 -1.79 1.07 10.69
CA LEU A 143 -0.58 1.66 10.12
C LEU A 143 -0.91 2.57 8.95
N THR A 144 -0.15 3.66 8.84
CA THR A 144 -0.10 4.46 7.61
C THR A 144 0.59 3.68 6.50
N ASP A 145 0.41 4.11 5.24
CA ASP A 145 1.09 3.50 4.09
C ASP A 145 2.62 3.48 4.25
N ARG A 146 3.20 4.55 4.79
CA ARG A 146 4.66 4.64 5.00
C ARG A 146 5.13 3.75 6.14
N ASP A 147 4.39 3.70 7.25
CA ASP A 147 4.75 2.85 8.39
C ASP A 147 4.62 1.36 8.01
N ALA A 148 3.57 1.00 7.28
CA ALA A 148 3.38 -0.36 6.76
C ALA A 148 4.47 -0.74 5.73
N ALA A 149 4.86 0.19 4.84
CA ALA A 149 5.97 -0.03 3.92
C ALA A 149 7.29 -0.25 4.67
N LEU A 150 7.54 0.52 5.73
CA LEU A 150 8.76 0.41 6.53
C LEU A 150 8.80 -0.92 7.28
N LEU A 151 7.67 -1.33 7.86
CA LEU A 151 7.53 -2.63 8.51
C LEU A 151 7.67 -3.79 7.51
N ASP A 152 7.14 -3.67 6.29
CA ASP A 152 7.32 -4.70 5.25
C ASP A 152 8.80 -4.81 4.83
N LEU A 153 9.50 -3.68 4.68
CA LEU A 153 10.92 -3.65 4.38
C LEU A 153 11.73 -4.37 5.47
N ILE A 154 11.46 -4.07 6.76
CA ILE A 154 12.07 -4.76 7.89
C ILE A 154 11.70 -6.25 7.87
N ARG A 155 10.43 -6.60 7.66
CA ARG A 155 9.95 -8.00 7.57
C ARG A 155 10.71 -8.80 6.51
N ARG A 156 11.15 -8.15 5.43
CA ARG A 156 11.97 -8.71 4.35
C ARG A 156 13.47 -8.54 4.54
N ARG A 157 13.94 -8.14 5.73
CA ARG A 157 15.37 -7.94 6.03
C ARG A 157 16.02 -6.86 5.17
N ALA A 158 15.23 -5.94 4.62
CA ALA A 158 15.66 -4.95 3.63
C ALA A 158 16.32 -5.56 2.37
N GLU A 159 15.93 -6.78 1.99
CA GLU A 159 16.46 -7.49 0.81
C GLU A 159 16.24 -6.76 -0.53
N THR A 160 15.24 -5.89 -0.60
CA THR A 160 14.93 -5.06 -1.77
C THR A 160 15.63 -3.69 -1.76
N SER A 161 16.54 -3.44 -0.81
CA SER A 161 17.36 -2.23 -0.77
C SER A 161 18.51 -2.32 -1.78
N GLU A 162 18.72 -1.27 -2.56
CA GLU A 162 19.88 -1.10 -3.45
C GLU A 162 21.05 -0.38 -2.75
N LEU A 163 20.82 0.13 -1.53
CA LEU A 163 21.85 0.75 -0.71
C LEU A 163 22.77 -0.30 -0.10
N SER A 164 23.99 0.08 0.29
CA SER A 164 24.84 -0.82 1.07
C SER A 164 24.16 -1.20 2.41
N PRO A 165 24.54 -2.32 3.05
CA PRO A 165 23.97 -2.71 4.34
C PRO A 165 24.04 -1.60 5.42
N ARG A 166 25.14 -0.83 5.46
CA ARG A 166 25.31 0.26 6.43
C ARG A 166 24.40 1.45 6.12
N GLU A 167 24.35 1.88 4.87
CA GLU A 167 23.46 2.97 4.44
C GLU A 167 21.98 2.59 4.61
N THR A 168 21.63 1.33 4.34
CA THR A 168 20.30 0.78 4.59
C THR A 168 19.93 0.91 6.08
N VAL A 169 20.82 0.50 6.99
CA VAL A 169 20.57 0.66 8.44
C VAL A 169 20.47 2.14 8.82
N GLN A 170 21.38 2.99 8.36
CA GLN A 170 21.34 4.42 8.67
C GLN A 170 20.01 5.05 8.23
N ARG A 171 19.59 4.77 7.00
CA ARG A 171 18.32 5.28 6.46
C ARG A 171 17.11 4.74 7.20
N LEU A 172 17.11 3.46 7.61
CA LEU A 172 16.06 2.90 8.46
C LEU A 172 15.98 3.64 9.80
N LEU A 173 17.12 3.89 10.45
CA LEU A 173 17.16 4.59 11.73
C LEU A 173 16.66 6.04 11.59
N GLU A 174 17.04 6.76 10.52
CA GLU A 174 16.50 8.09 10.22
C GLU A 174 14.98 8.07 10.09
N LEU A 175 14.43 7.16 9.28
CA LEU A 175 12.99 7.04 9.11
C LEU A 175 12.28 6.66 10.42
N LEU A 176 12.88 5.80 11.25
CA LEU A 176 12.26 5.39 12.51
C LEU A 176 12.22 6.50 13.56
N LYS A 177 13.14 7.49 13.49
CA LYS A 177 13.17 8.65 14.37
C LYS A 177 12.08 9.69 14.06
N GLU A 178 11.51 9.65 12.86
CA GLU A 178 10.49 10.62 12.47
C GLU A 178 9.21 10.46 13.29
N ASP A 179 8.74 11.54 13.91
CA ASP A 179 7.40 11.72 14.48
C ASP A 179 6.80 10.49 15.17
N GLY A 180 7.45 9.92 16.18
CA GLY A 180 6.90 8.78 16.94
C GLY A 180 6.67 7.51 16.11
N ARG A 181 7.35 7.38 14.96
CA ARG A 181 7.15 6.26 14.03
C ARG A 181 7.56 4.94 14.66
N PHE A 182 8.66 4.91 15.40
CA PHE A 182 9.09 3.70 16.09
C PHE A 182 8.00 3.21 17.06
N GLU A 183 7.40 4.09 17.84
CA GLU A 183 6.33 3.80 18.80
C GLU A 183 5.10 3.21 18.10
N ARG A 184 4.67 3.81 16.98
CA ARG A 184 3.57 3.25 16.17
C ARG A 184 3.87 1.85 15.64
N LEU A 185 5.12 1.57 15.26
CA LEU A 185 5.51 0.22 14.87
C LEU A 185 5.53 -0.75 16.06
N MET A 186 5.92 -0.28 17.25
CA MET A 186 5.90 -1.07 18.47
C MET A 186 4.48 -1.50 18.87
N GLU A 187 3.45 -0.68 18.62
CA GLU A 187 2.05 -1.03 18.86
C GLU A 187 1.61 -2.30 18.12
N VAL A 188 2.18 -2.57 16.94
CA VAL A 188 1.83 -3.74 16.11
C VAL A 188 2.87 -4.86 16.19
N ALA A 189 4.05 -4.60 16.74
CA ALA A 189 5.22 -5.47 16.65
C ALA A 189 4.98 -6.87 17.25
N ASN A 190 4.22 -6.99 18.35
CA ASN A 190 3.96 -8.29 18.96
C ASN A 190 3.18 -9.26 18.06
N SER A 191 2.43 -8.74 17.08
CA SER A 191 1.72 -9.53 16.08
C SER A 191 2.61 -10.03 14.94
N GLU A 192 3.84 -9.53 14.85
CA GLU A 192 4.79 -9.92 13.82
C GLU A 192 5.55 -11.23 14.16
N PRO A 193 6.08 -11.94 13.15
CA PRO A 193 6.92 -13.11 13.39
C PRO A 193 8.13 -12.80 14.29
N PRO A 194 8.64 -13.76 15.09
CA PRO A 194 9.74 -13.55 16.02
C PRO A 194 10.98 -12.88 15.40
N ARG A 195 11.31 -13.22 14.16
CA ARG A 195 12.41 -12.59 13.41
C ARG A 195 12.24 -11.08 13.25
N VAL A 196 11.02 -10.62 12.96
CA VAL A 196 10.71 -9.19 12.77
C VAL A 196 10.77 -8.46 14.11
N ARG A 197 10.22 -9.05 15.17
CA ARG A 197 10.33 -8.53 16.54
C ARG A 197 11.79 -8.38 16.97
N ALA A 198 12.63 -9.35 16.63
CA ALA A 198 14.07 -9.29 16.89
C ALA A 198 14.76 -8.14 16.13
N MET A 199 14.45 -7.94 14.84
CA MET A 199 15.00 -6.83 14.07
C MET A 199 14.52 -5.46 14.59
N LEU A 200 13.24 -5.35 14.97
CA LEU A 200 12.70 -4.13 15.59
C LEU A 200 13.36 -3.84 16.94
N GLY A 201 13.61 -4.87 17.75
CA GLY A 201 14.37 -4.72 18.99
C GLY A 201 15.79 -4.23 18.77
N ALA A 202 16.51 -4.81 17.79
CA ALA A 202 17.86 -4.37 17.44
C ALA A 202 17.91 -2.92 16.94
N LEU A 203 16.96 -2.54 16.09
CA LEU A 203 16.81 -1.16 15.61
C LEU A 203 16.48 -0.22 16.78
N GLY A 204 15.54 -0.60 17.65
CA GLY A 204 15.17 0.17 18.83
C GLY A 204 16.34 0.41 19.78
N GLU A 205 17.17 -0.60 20.01
CA GLU A 205 18.36 -0.47 20.85
C GLU A 205 19.38 0.50 20.22
N GLU A 206 19.58 0.45 18.91
CA GLU A 206 20.46 1.37 18.19
C GLU A 206 19.90 2.80 18.08
N LEU A 207 18.57 2.96 18.18
CA LEU A 207 17.90 4.26 18.36
C LEU A 207 18.04 4.82 19.78
N GLY A 208 18.54 4.04 20.75
CA GLY A 208 18.65 4.44 22.15
C GLY A 208 17.34 4.27 22.94
N MET A 209 16.42 3.43 22.46
CA MET A 209 15.18 3.15 23.18
C MET A 209 15.48 2.41 24.48
N GLY A 210 14.83 2.84 25.57
CA GLY A 210 15.05 2.28 26.90
C GLY A 210 14.68 0.80 27.00
N LYS A 211 15.31 0.08 27.92
CA LYS A 211 15.04 -1.36 28.16
C LYS A 211 13.55 -1.65 28.39
N ALA A 212 12.86 -0.79 29.15
CA ALA A 212 11.43 -0.94 29.42
C ALA A 212 10.58 -0.95 28.14
N THR A 213 10.91 -0.11 27.15
CA THR A 213 10.22 -0.05 25.85
C THR A 213 10.40 -1.34 25.04
N LEU A 214 11.61 -1.92 25.09
CA LEU A 214 11.97 -3.09 24.29
C LEU A 214 11.69 -4.43 24.99
N GLU A 215 11.35 -4.41 26.29
CA GLU A 215 11.18 -5.61 27.11
C GLU A 215 10.07 -6.52 26.58
N SER A 216 8.97 -5.94 26.08
CA SER A 216 7.88 -6.71 25.47
C SER A 216 8.35 -7.53 24.25
N LEU A 217 9.21 -6.96 23.41
CA LEU A 217 9.79 -7.69 22.29
C LEU A 217 10.77 -8.73 22.78
N ARG A 218 11.63 -8.39 23.74
CA ARG A 218 12.67 -9.28 24.25
C ARG A 218 12.08 -10.53 24.90
N SER A 219 11.12 -10.35 25.80
CA SER A 219 10.39 -11.45 26.46
C SER A 219 9.60 -12.33 25.48
N SER A 220 9.18 -11.80 24.33
CA SER A 220 8.48 -12.56 23.30
C SER A 220 9.36 -13.52 22.48
N LEU A 221 10.69 -13.43 22.60
CA LEU A 221 11.63 -14.22 21.81
C LEU A 221 12.11 -15.45 22.58
N ASN A 222 12.13 -16.60 21.90
CA ASN A 222 12.79 -17.78 22.46
C ASN A 222 14.32 -17.58 22.45
N PRO A 223 15.02 -17.70 23.60
CA PRO A 223 16.47 -17.51 23.73
C PRO A 223 17.34 -18.39 22.82
N LEU A 224 16.85 -19.57 22.44
CA LEU A 224 17.57 -20.52 21.59
C LEU A 224 17.36 -20.24 20.10
N SER A 225 16.38 -19.42 19.74
CA SER A 225 16.12 -19.07 18.34
C SER A 225 17.25 -18.22 17.76
N ARG A 226 17.58 -18.44 16.49
CA ARG A 226 18.52 -17.59 15.73
C ARG A 226 17.92 -17.23 14.38
N PHE A 227 17.97 -15.95 14.03
CA PHE A 227 17.29 -15.40 12.87
C PHE A 227 18.27 -14.85 11.84
N ASP A 228 17.96 -15.02 10.57
CA ASP A 228 18.70 -14.34 9.50
C ASP A 228 18.21 -12.89 9.36
N PHE A 229 19.11 -11.93 9.55
CA PHE A 229 18.82 -10.50 9.42
C PHE A 229 19.18 -9.95 8.04
N GLY A 230 19.74 -10.78 7.13
CA GLY A 230 20.15 -10.35 5.79
C GLY A 230 21.08 -9.13 5.85
N PRO A 231 20.86 -8.10 5.00
CA PRO A 231 21.55 -6.82 5.08
C PRO A 231 21.56 -6.19 6.49
N LEU A 232 20.51 -6.36 7.29
CA LEU A 232 20.42 -5.77 8.63
C LEU A 232 21.31 -6.46 9.68
N SER A 233 22.06 -7.50 9.29
CA SER A 233 23.04 -8.17 10.17
C SER A 233 24.18 -7.25 10.63
N VAL A 234 24.35 -6.07 10.01
CA VAL A 234 25.35 -5.06 10.40
C VAL A 234 24.91 -4.17 11.57
N LEU A 235 23.67 -4.28 12.06
CA LEU A 235 23.21 -3.57 13.26
C LEU A 235 24.11 -3.90 14.46
N LYS A 236 24.42 -2.90 15.28
CA LYS A 236 25.31 -3.09 16.45
C LYS A 236 24.74 -4.13 17.42
N ALA A 237 23.43 -4.07 17.63
CA ALA A 237 22.71 -4.97 18.54
C ALA A 237 22.24 -6.27 17.87
N ALA A 238 22.60 -6.55 16.60
CA ALA A 238 22.09 -7.72 15.86
C ALA A 238 22.29 -9.04 16.63
N ARG A 239 23.50 -9.28 17.16
CA ARG A 239 23.82 -10.50 17.90
C ARG A 239 23.04 -10.62 19.22
N VAL A 240 22.86 -9.50 19.92
CA VAL A 240 22.08 -9.43 21.17
C VAL A 240 20.63 -9.81 20.90
N TRP A 241 20.11 -9.42 19.73
CA TRP A 241 18.77 -9.75 19.24
C TRP A 241 18.74 -10.99 18.34
N HIS A 242 19.55 -12.00 18.68
CA HIS A 242 19.46 -13.35 18.12
C HIS A 242 19.77 -13.45 16.61
N ALA A 243 20.44 -12.47 15.99
CA ALA A 243 20.88 -12.61 14.61
C ALA A 243 21.90 -13.77 14.48
N LYS A 244 21.79 -14.53 13.40
CA LYS A 244 22.80 -15.52 13.00
C LYS A 244 24.13 -14.78 12.74
N GLY A 245 25.25 -15.36 13.18
CA GLY A 245 26.56 -14.89 12.78
C GLY A 245 26.69 -14.93 11.25
N ARG A 246 27.37 -13.94 10.65
CA ARG A 246 27.69 -13.99 9.21
C ARG A 246 28.42 -15.29 8.93
N ARG A 247 27.87 -16.12 8.04
CA ARG A 247 28.67 -17.17 7.41
C ARG A 247 29.76 -16.45 6.64
N SER A 248 31.00 -16.62 7.06
CA SER A 248 32.18 -16.30 6.25
C SER A 248 32.04 -17.13 4.98
N GLY A 249 31.61 -16.49 3.90
CA GLY A 249 31.67 -17.02 2.55
C GLY A 249 32.84 -16.35 1.85
#